data_AF-A0A9P0TUA8-F1
#
_entry.id   AF-A0A9P0TUA8-F1
#
_cell.length_a   1.000
_cell.length_b   1.000
_cell.length_c   1.000
_cell.angle_alpha   90.00
_cell.angle_beta   90.00
_cell.angle_gamma   90.00
#
_symmetry.space_group_name_H-M   'P 1'
#
loop_
_entity.id
_entity.type
_entity.pdbx_description
1 polymer ?
#
loop_
_entity_poly.entity_id
_entity_poly.type
_entity_poly.pdbx_seq_one_letter_code
_entity_poly.pdbx_strand_id
1 'polypeptide(L)'
;MLPQSDQLRHPNIKLFITQGGLQSTDEAMNAGVPLVGIPMLGDQWYNVELYEYHKIGVRIELETITEEQLTKAIDTVINYKK
;
A
#
# COMPACT_ATOMS: atom_id res chain seq x y z
N MET A 1 7.57 17.51 10.75
CA MET A 1 6.89 16.57 9.83
C MET A 1 5.40 16.69 10.09
N LEU A 2 4.56 16.64 9.05
CA LEU A 2 3.09 16.56 9.22
C LEU A 2 2.71 15.10 9.56
N PRO A 3 1.63 14.85 10.35
CA PRO A 3 1.16 13.50 10.63
C PRO A 3 0.78 12.75 9.34
N GLN A 4 1.20 11.49 9.22
CA GLN A 4 0.91 10.64 8.05
C GLN A 4 -0.61 10.48 7.84
N SER A 5 -1.36 10.27 8.91
CA SER A 5 -2.82 10.15 8.86
C SER A 5 -3.51 11.40 8.29
N ASP A 6 -2.96 12.60 8.50
CA ASP A 6 -3.49 13.84 7.90
C ASP A 6 -3.16 13.92 6.41
N GLN A 7 -1.96 13.47 6.02
CA GLN A 7 -1.58 13.41 4.60
C GLN A 7 -2.45 12.42 3.83
N LEU A 8 -2.69 11.23 4.39
CA LEU A 8 -3.51 10.19 3.76
C LEU A 8 -4.97 10.63 3.57
N ARG A 9 -5.50 11.53 4.42
CA ARG A 9 -6.83 12.11 4.28
C ARG A 9 -6.92 13.22 3.22
N HIS A 10 -5.81 13.63 2.61
CA HIS A 10 -5.84 14.67 1.59
C HIS A 10 -6.51 14.16 0.29
N PRO A 11 -7.46 14.90 -0.33
CA PRO A 11 -8.29 14.40 -1.44
C PRO A 11 -7.52 14.04 -2.72
N ASN A 12 -6.30 14.55 -2.86
CA ASN A 12 -5.41 14.25 -3.99
C ASN A 12 -4.57 12.98 -3.80
N ILE A 13 -4.53 12.38 -2.61
CA ILE A 13 -3.88 11.09 -2.43
C ILE A 13 -4.75 10.01 -3.07
N LYS A 14 -4.12 9.19 -3.91
CA LYS A 14 -4.78 8.11 -4.67
C LYS A 14 -4.31 6.72 -4.29
N LEU A 15 -3.13 6.61 -3.70
CA LEU A 15 -2.47 5.37 -3.35
C LEU A 15 -1.37 5.64 -2.32
N PHE A 16 -1.07 4.64 -1.50
CA PHE A 16 0.03 4.69 -0.54
C PHE A 16 0.97 3.49 -0.72
N ILE A 17 2.26 3.77 -0.96
CA ILE A 17 3.32 2.76 -0.98
C ILE A 17 3.92 2.67 0.43
N THR A 18 3.96 1.48 1.00
CA THR A 18 4.39 1.27 2.39
C THR A 18 5.13 -0.04 2.54
N GLN A 19 5.94 -0.17 3.60
CA GLN A 19 6.57 -1.45 3.93
C GLN A 19 5.59 -2.51 4.44
N GLY A 20 4.37 -2.14 4.84
CA GLY A 20 3.41 -3.11 5.40
C GLY A 20 3.28 -3.11 6.93
N GLY A 21 3.70 -2.03 7.58
CA GLY A 21 3.56 -1.89 9.02
C GLY A 21 2.10 -1.71 9.42
N LEU A 22 1.65 -2.46 10.43
CA LEU A 22 0.24 -2.52 10.83
C LEU A 22 -0.41 -1.13 11.04
N GLN A 23 0.27 -0.21 11.73
CA GLN A 23 -0.26 1.14 11.94
C GLN A 23 -0.45 1.91 10.61
N SER A 24 0.52 1.81 9.70
CA SER A 24 0.42 2.45 8.38
C SER A 24 -0.70 1.85 7.54
N THR A 25 -0.93 0.54 7.65
CA THR A 25 -2.07 -0.15 7.06
C THR A 25 -3.38 0.43 7.58
N ASP A 26 -3.53 0.52 8.90
CA ASP A 26 -4.75 1.03 9.53
C ASP A 26 -5.04 2.49 9.15
N GLU A 27 -4.01 3.34 9.11
CA GLU A 27 -4.17 4.74 8.70
C GLU A 27 -4.66 4.86 7.24
N ALA A 28 -4.12 4.05 6.33
CA ALA A 28 -4.52 4.05 4.92
C ALA A 28 -5.95 3.50 4.72
N MET A 29 -6.27 2.43 5.42
CA MET A 29 -7.61 1.83 5.42
C MET A 29 -8.66 2.80 5.93
N ASN A 30 -8.39 3.49 7.06
CA ASN A 30 -9.27 4.52 7.61
C ASN A 30 -9.44 5.72 6.67
N ALA A 31 -8.42 6.03 5.85
CA ALA A 31 -8.50 7.07 4.83
C ALA A 31 -9.14 6.62 3.51
N GLY A 32 -9.42 5.31 3.35
CA GLY A 32 -9.91 4.74 2.09
C GLY A 32 -8.90 4.86 0.94
N VAL A 33 -7.61 4.87 1.27
CA VAL A 33 -6.49 4.93 0.32
C VAL A 33 -5.96 3.51 0.09
N PRO A 34 -5.92 3.03 -1.16
CA PRO A 34 -5.46 1.68 -1.45
C PRO A 34 -3.93 1.58 -1.41
N LEU A 35 -3.41 0.36 -1.30
CA LEU A 35 -2.04 0.08 -0.85
C LEU A 35 -1.17 -0.60 -1.92
N VAL A 36 0.12 -0.27 -1.94
CA VAL A 36 1.19 -1.10 -2.51
C VAL A 36 2.16 -1.42 -1.38
N GLY A 37 2.27 -2.69 -1.03
CA GLY A 37 3.15 -3.17 0.03
C GLY A 37 4.50 -3.65 -0.50
N ILE A 38 5.59 -3.16 0.10
CA ILE A 38 6.97 -3.58 -0.18
C ILE A 38 7.61 -4.05 1.14
N PRO A 39 7.32 -5.29 1.59
CA PRO A 39 7.77 -5.78 2.88
C PRO A 39 9.30 -5.84 2.97
N MET A 40 9.82 -5.49 4.13
CA MET A 40 11.26 -5.42 4.41
C MET A 40 11.67 -6.23 5.64
N LEU A 41 10.78 -6.46 6.61
CA LEU A 41 11.14 -7.12 7.86
C LEU A 41 9.95 -7.76 8.59
N GLY A 42 10.20 -8.93 9.23
CA GLY A 42 9.32 -9.53 10.23
C GLY A 42 7.89 -9.80 9.78
N ASP A 43 6.94 -9.15 10.46
CA ASP A 43 5.49 -9.30 10.27
C ASP A 43 4.95 -8.60 9.01
N GLN A 44 5.77 -7.76 8.38
CA GLN A 44 5.38 -6.99 7.19
C GLN A 44 4.96 -7.88 6.03
N TRP A 45 5.65 -9.02 5.82
CA TRP A 45 5.27 -9.97 4.77
C TRP A 45 3.85 -10.52 4.96
N TYR A 46 3.49 -10.85 6.20
CA TYR A 46 2.15 -11.32 6.53
C TYR A 46 1.10 -10.21 6.34
N ASN A 47 1.38 -9.00 6.82
CA ASN A 47 0.46 -7.87 6.67
C ASN A 47 0.20 -7.54 5.20
N VAL A 48 1.23 -7.58 4.34
CA VAL A 48 1.08 -7.30 2.91
C VAL A 48 0.38 -8.44 2.17
N GLU A 49 0.54 -9.70 2.60
CA GLU A 49 -0.24 -10.82 2.06
C GLU A 49 -1.75 -10.62 2.28
N LEU A 50 -2.14 -10.04 3.43
CA LEU A 50 -3.53 -9.68 3.71
C LEU A 50 -4.06 -8.60 2.76
N TYR A 51 -3.20 -7.77 2.14
CA TYR A 51 -3.65 -6.74 1.22
C TYR A 51 -4.31 -7.35 -0.02
N GLU A 52 -3.67 -8.38 -0.58
CA GLU A 52 -4.15 -9.10 -1.74
C GLU A 52 -5.40 -9.91 -1.39
N TYR A 53 -5.39 -10.57 -0.22
CA TYR A 53 -6.52 -11.34 0.27
C TYR A 53 -7.79 -10.48 0.43
N HIS A 54 -7.66 -9.28 1.02
CA HIS A 54 -8.76 -8.35 1.21
C HIS A 54 -9.05 -7.45 -0.01
N LYS A 55 -8.25 -7.57 -1.09
CA LYS A 55 -8.34 -6.72 -2.30
C LYS A 55 -8.22 -5.22 -2.00
N ILE A 56 -7.37 -4.88 -1.04
CA ILE A 56 -7.09 -3.50 -0.61
C ILE A 56 -5.74 -3.00 -1.14
N GLY A 57 -4.94 -3.87 -1.75
CA GLY A 57 -3.64 -3.54 -2.31
C GLY A 57 -2.94 -4.74 -2.94
N VAL A 58 -1.69 -4.53 -3.36
CA VAL A 58 -0.82 -5.57 -3.94
C VAL A 58 0.54 -5.62 -3.24
N ARG A 59 1.23 -6.75 -3.38
CA ARG A 59 2.59 -6.96 -2.88
C ARG A 59 3.64 -6.80 -3.98
N ILE A 60 4.77 -6.20 -3.65
CA ILE A 60 5.99 -6.22 -4.47
C ILE A 60 7.17 -6.63 -3.58
N GLU A 61 7.98 -7.59 -4.03
CA GLU A 61 9.19 -8.00 -3.31
C GLU A 61 10.33 -7.03 -3.57
N LEU A 62 10.96 -6.55 -2.49
CA LEU A 62 12.02 -5.54 -2.53
C LEU A 62 13.21 -5.98 -3.37
N GLU A 63 13.57 -7.26 -3.32
CA GLU A 63 14.75 -7.82 -3.99
C GLU A 63 14.59 -7.93 -5.50
N THR A 64 13.36 -7.94 -6.00
CA THR A 64 13.07 -8.20 -7.42
C THR A 64 12.39 -7.03 -8.12
N ILE A 65 12.08 -5.95 -7.39
CA ILE A 65 11.32 -4.81 -7.90
C ILE A 65 11.96 -4.20 -9.15
N THR A 66 11.15 -4.02 -10.19
CA THR A 66 11.49 -3.26 -11.40
C THR A 66 10.54 -2.08 -11.58
N GLU A 67 10.94 -1.12 -12.42
CA GLU A 67 10.07 0.01 -12.81
C GLU A 67 8.74 -0.48 -13.41
N GLU A 68 8.78 -1.51 -14.26
CA GLU A 68 7.60 -2.10 -14.89
C GLU A 68 6.66 -2.72 -13.84
N GLN A 69 7.21 -3.48 -12.89
CA GLN A 69 6.42 -4.09 -11.82
C GLN A 69 5.76 -3.03 -10.94
N LEU A 70 6.50 -1.98 -10.55
CA LEU A 70 5.96 -0.89 -9.74
C LEU A 70 4.87 -0.12 -10.49
N THR A 71 5.10 0.20 -11.77
CA THR A 71 4.11 0.89 -12.61
C THR A 71 2.83 0.08 -12.73
N LYS A 72 2.96 -1.22 -13.03
CA LYS A 72 1.81 -2.13 -13.12
C LYS A 72 1.07 -2.27 -11.80
N ALA A 73 1.78 -2.32 -10.67
CA ALA A 73 1.17 -2.36 -9.35
C ALA A 73 0.36 -1.09 -9.06
N ILE A 74 0.93 0.09 -9.33
CA ILE A 74 0.22 1.36 -9.17
C ILE A 74 -1.03 1.38 -10.06
N ASP A 75 -0.91 1.06 -11.34
CA ASP A 75 -2.03 1.03 -12.29
C ASP A 75 -3.12 0.03 -11.86
N THR A 76 -2.72 -1.14 -11.35
CA THR A 76 -3.67 -2.14 -10.86
C THR A 76 -4.49 -1.60 -9.70
N VAL A 77 -3.82 -0.98 -8.73
CA VAL A 77 -4.43 -0.57 -7.47
C VAL A 77 -5.30 0.69 -7.62
N ILE A 78 -4.86 1.69 -8.40
CA ILE A 78 -5.68 2.90 -8.66
C ILE A 78 -6.95 2.60 -9.46
N ASN A 79 -6.96 1.50 -10.21
CA ASN A 79 -8.10 1.06 -11.00
C ASN A 79 -8.97 0.01 -10.30
N TYR A 80 -8.70 -0.32 -9.02
CA TYR A 80 -9.64 -1.10 -8.23
C TYR A 80 -10.99 -0.39 -8.20
N LYS A 81 -12.00 -1.02 -8.81
CA LYS A 81 -13.38 -0.53 -8.72
C LYS A 81 -13.79 -0.64 -7.26
N LYS A 82 -14.11 0.51 -6.66
CA LYS A 82 -14.76 0.59 -5.36
C LYS A 82 -16.10 -0.16 -5.37
#